data_AF-A0A6M1RIQ7-F1
#
_entry.id   AF-A0A6M1RIQ7-F1
#
_cell.length_a   1.000
_cell.length_b   1.000
_cell.length_c   1.000
_cell.angle_alpha   90.00
_cell.angle_beta   90.00
_cell.angle_gamma   90.00
#
_symmetry.space_group_name_H-M   'P 1'
#
loop_
_entity.id
_entity.type
_entity.pdbx_description
1 polymer ?
#
loop_
_entity_poly.entity_id
_entity_poly.type
_entity_poly.pdbx_seq_one_letter_code
_entity_poly.pdbx_strand_id
1 'polypeptide(L)' 'MSQVKLPSNATVLYISGVASLVKGSDKPLAAGEYLKAGDMLDVAEPTLIEFLGEDGGIYFMSAVK' A
#
# COMPACT_ATOMS: atom_id res chain seq x y z
N MET A 1 4.74 13.52 -1.23
CA MET A 1 4.47 12.08 -1.31
C MET A 1 5.61 11.37 -0.64
N SER A 2 5.28 10.34 0.13
CA SER A 2 6.24 9.56 0.91
C SER A 2 6.33 8.17 0.34
N GLN A 3 7.55 7.64 0.25
CA GLN A 3 7.79 6.27 -0.22
C GLN A 3 7.82 5.30 0.94
N VAL A 4 7.02 4.25 0.87
CA VAL A 4 6.95 3.20 1.89
C VAL A 4 7.24 1.85 1.26
N LYS A 5 8.10 1.08 1.91
CA LYS A 5 8.41 -0.29 1.52
C LYS A 5 7.47 -1.27 2.23
N LEU A 6 6.84 -2.18 1.50
CA LEU A 6 6.03 -3.22 2.12
C LEU A 6 6.92 -4.21 2.91
N PRO A 7 6.59 -4.50 4.18
CA PRO A 7 7.39 -5.41 5.01
C PRO A 7 7.13 -6.89 4.70
N SER A 8 5.95 -7.23 4.21
CA SER A 8 5.51 -8.59 3.91
C SER A 8 4.61 -8.62 2.67
N ASN A 9 4.33 -9.82 2.15
CA ASN A 9 3.32 -9.98 1.12
C ASN A 9 1.93 -9.66 1.69
N ALA A 10 1.13 -8.91 0.94
CA ALA A 10 -0.19 -8.55 1.41
C ALA A 10 -1.17 -8.24 0.28
N THR A 11 -2.45 -8.43 0.55
CA THR A 11 -3.55 -8.02 -0.32
C THR A 11 -4.15 -6.71 0.20
N VAL A 12 -4.32 -5.74 -0.68
CA VAL A 12 -4.98 -4.47 -0.34
C VAL A 12 -6.46 -4.74 -0.05
N LEU A 13 -6.93 -4.35 1.13
CA LEU A 13 -8.35 -4.44 1.49
C LEU A 13 -9.09 -3.14 1.21
N TYR A 14 -8.47 -2.02 1.56
CA TYR A 14 -9.09 -0.71 1.49
C TYR A 14 -8.06 0.40 1.29
N ILE A 15 -8.45 1.46 0.58
CA ILE A 15 -7.65 2.67 0.37
C ILE A 15 -8.55 3.89 0.56
N SER A 16 -8.13 4.82 1.43
CA SER A 16 -8.71 6.15 1.57
C SER A 16 -7.64 7.19 1.27
N GLY A 17 -7.52 7.58 0.00
CA GLY A 17 -6.53 8.56 -0.45
C GLY A 17 -5.93 8.17 -1.80
N VAL A 18 -4.68 8.57 -2.05
CA VAL A 18 -3.95 8.28 -3.29
C VAL A 18 -2.66 7.55 -2.96
N ALA A 19 -2.53 6.35 -3.51
CA ALA A 19 -1.31 5.55 -3.46
C ALA A 19 -1.06 4.89 -4.81
N SER A 20 0.20 4.70 -5.17
CA SER A 20 0.63 4.04 -6.40
C SER A 20 1.83 3.13 -6.17
N LEU A 21 1.91 2.06 -6.94
CA LEU A 21 3.04 1.15 -6.92
C LEU A 21 4.19 1.74 -7.74
N VAL A 22 5.38 1.85 -7.15
CA VAL A 22 6.60 2.28 -7.82
C VAL A 22 7.17 1.10 -8.62
N LYS A 23 6.54 0.75 -9.74
CA LYS A 23 6.99 -0.30 -10.67
C LYS A 23 7.13 0.22 -12.10
N GLY A 24 8.03 1.18 -12.31
CA GLY A 24 8.39 1.72 -13.64
C GLY A 24 7.23 2.29 -14.46
N SER A 25 6.05 2.35 -13.87
CA SER A 25 4.77 2.84 -14.34
C SER A 25 4.01 3.18 -13.07
N ASP A 26 3.61 4.44 -12.91
CA ASP A 26 2.90 4.92 -11.72
C ASP A 26 1.47 4.37 -11.74
N LYS A 27 1.35 3.06 -11.45
CA LYS A 27 0.08 2.38 -11.43
C LYS A 27 -0.62 2.71 -10.11
N PRO A 28 -1.82 3.33 -10.14
CA PRO A 28 -2.61 3.53 -8.92
C PRO A 28 -2.90 2.19 -8.25
N LEU A 29 -2.80 2.17 -6.93
CA LEU A 29 -3.14 1.02 -6.11
C LEU A 29 -4.66 0.85 -6.07
N ALA A 30 -5.13 -0.39 -6.09
CA ALA A 30 -6.56 -0.70 -5.97
C ALA A 30 -6.83 -1.77 -4.90
N ALA A 31 -8.03 -1.76 -4.32
CA ALA A 31 -8.48 -2.82 -3.43
C ALA A 31 -8.54 -4.16 -4.18
N GLY A 32 -8.14 -5.24 -3.50
CA GLY A 32 -7.98 -6.57 -4.06
C GLY A 32 -6.63 -6.83 -4.74
N GLU A 33 -5.77 -5.82 -4.89
CA GLU A 33 -4.44 -6.04 -5.45
C GLU A 33 -3.53 -6.78 -4.46
N TYR A 34 -2.81 -7.77 -4.98
CA TYR A 34 -1.75 -8.46 -4.25
C TYR A 34 -0.40 -7.77 -4.48
N LEU A 35 0.27 -7.45 -3.39
CA LEU A 35 1.58 -6.80 -3.35
C LEU A 35 2.61 -7.72 -2.71
N LYS A 36 3.85 -7.64 -3.20
CA LYS A 36 4.94 -8.47 -2.70
C LYS A 36 5.74 -7.74 -1.64
N ALA A 37 6.31 -8.51 -0.71
CA ALA A 37 7.30 -7.99 0.24
C ALA A 37 8.42 -7.26 -0.53
N GLY A 38 8.72 -6.05 -0.08
CA GLY A 38 9.72 -5.19 -0.70
C GLY A 38 9.26 -4.34 -1.88
N ASP A 39 8.01 -4.48 -2.35
CA ASP A 39 7.41 -3.51 -3.24
C ASP A 39 7.40 -2.11 -2.58
N MET A 40 7.63 -1.08 -3.39
CA MET A 40 7.66 0.32 -2.95
C MET A 40 6.37 1.02 -3.36
N LEU A 41 5.74 1.73 -2.44
CA LEU A 41 4.53 2.51 -2.66
C LEU A 41 4.82 4.00 -2.54
N ASP A 42 4.39 4.78 -3.52
CA ASP A 42 4.25 6.23 -3.39
C ASP A 42 2.90 6.53 -2.77
N VAL A 43 2.90 7.21 -1.62
CA VAL A 43 1.70 7.51 -0.83
C VAL A 43 1.57 9.03 -0.67
N ALA A 44 0.43 9.59 -1.09
CA ALA A 44 0.11 10.99 -0.87
C ALA A 44 -0.51 11.20 0.53
N GLU A 45 -0.38 12.39 1.09
CA GLU A 45 -1.10 12.74 2.33
C GLU A 45 -2.40 13.49 1.99
N PRO A 46 -3.50 13.26 2.73
CA PRO A 46 -3.70 12.19 3.72
C PRO A 46 -4.11 10.88 3.03
N THR A 47 -3.45 9.77 3.37
CA THR A 47 -3.85 8.44 2.87
C THR A 47 -3.81 7.39 3.98
N LEU A 48 -4.86 6.56 4.04
CA LEU A 48 -4.91 5.33 4.82
C LEU A 48 -5.04 4.14 3.89
N ILE A 49 -4.27 3.08 4.13
CA ILE A 49 -4.37 1.80 3.42
C ILE A 49 -4.46 0.67 4.42
N GLU A 50 -5.39 -0.26 4.17
CA GLU A 50 -5.55 -1.51 4.92
C GLU A 50 -5.08 -2.68 4.08
N PHE A 51 -4.34 -3.59 4.70
CA PHE A 51 -3.78 -4.77 4.06
C PHE A 51 -4.12 -6.04 4.84
N LEU A 52 -4.34 -7.14 4.14
CA LEU A 52 -4.36 -8.50 4.68
C LEU A 52 -3.02 -9.17 4.40
N GLY A 53 -2.26 -9.42 5.44
CA GLY A 53 -1.00 -10.18 5.37
C GLY A 53 -1.21 -11.63 4.97
N GLU A 54 -0.16 -12.23 4.41
CA GLU A 54 -0.14 -13.68 4.13
C GLU A 54 -0.22 -14.54 5.40
N ASP A 55 0.14 -13.98 6.56
CA ASP A 55 -0.03 -14.59 7.89
C ASP A 55 -1.48 -14.53 8.41
N GLY A 56 -2.39 -13.89 7.67
CA GLY A 56 -3.78 -13.66 8.05
C GLY A 56 -3.98 -12.42 8.95
N GLY A 57 -2.93 -11.67 9.28
CA GLY A 57 -2.99 -10.44 10.05
C GLY A 57 -3.50 -9.24 9.22
N ILE A 58 -4.13 -8.28 9.88
CA ILE A 58 -4.51 -7.00 9.25
C ILE A 58 -3.51 -5.94 9.65
N TYR A 59 -2.97 -5.21 8.66
CA TYR A 59 -2.03 -4.12 8.88
C TYR A 59 -2.54 -2.82 8.27
N PHE A 60 -2.14 -1.71 8.88
CA PHE A 60 -2.53 -0.37 8.48
C PHE A 60 -1.29 0.45 8.12
N MET A 61 -1.40 1.23 7.05
CA MET A 61 -0.42 2.24 6.69
C MET A 61 -1.11 3.59 6.59
N SER A 62 -0.63 4.58 7.32
CA SER A 62 -1.16 5.95 7.30
C SER A 62 -0.07 6.95 6.95
N ALA A 63 -0.33 7.82 5.97
CA ALA A 63 0.43 9.03 5.71
C ALA A 63 -0.41 10.23 6.15
N VAL A 64 0.08 10.95 7.17
CA VAL A 64 -0.54 12.15 7.74
C VAL A 64 0.51 13.26 7.85
N LYS A 65 0.06 14.51 7.74
CA LYS A 65 0.90 15.72 7.80
C LYS A 65 1.47 15.98 9.19
#